data_AF-A0A1Q6UAL7-F1
#
_entry.id   AF-A0A1Q6UAL7-F1
#
_cell.length_a   1.000
_cell.length_b   1.000
_cell.length_c   1.000
_cell.angle_alpha   90.00
_cell.angle_beta   90.00
_cell.angle_gamma   90.00
#
_symmetry.space_group_name_H-M   'P 1'
#
loop_
_entity.id
_entity.type
_entity.pdbx_description
1 polymer ?
#
loop_
_entity_poly.entity_id
_entity_poly.type
_entity_poly.pdbx_seq_one_letter_code
_entity_poly.pdbx_strand_id
1 'polypeptide(L)'
;MFNNYFRGLDIMIKTTIGFALLATTFLSSAASAFDITTDDLLEKLSNSPNVSWEEVGEDKKDETDVIAVNLPNDQTKYFRYTYSKPDGYEVITKPELMLPTITDPSEQNTYQTGGVAVNNPAGNKYGDITGKVFANNKVSGKLTGTSSYNNLYILGGAVYNAGEIGDITADFINNSLTGIEEGSNSLYLRGGAIYNSDTGTIGNITGNFIGNYASKGAVYSVRDAAYGGAIYNDGTIGNITGNFIGNYTSSTTKTAYTGAISNSGTIGDITGNFIANHTLVNAGAILNGGTINSITGDFIGNYTKHSNGVGSWGGTIYNSGTIDSIIGDFIGNHIDSYGMGNSAEGGAIYNSGTINSIIGDFIGNYIQNDDSSSNFMLGGAIRAEGGSMTISGNFLYNYAVKNDTQSIQRHALGAPYISEKETII
;
A
#
# COMPACT_ATOMS: atom_id res chain seq x y z
N MET A 1 -12.45 -40.68 5.60
CA MET A 1 -13.67 -39.88 5.82
C MET A 1 -13.25 -38.45 6.10
N PHE A 2 -13.32 -37.57 5.11
CA PHE A 2 -13.48 -36.13 5.31
C PHE A 2 -14.27 -35.62 4.09
N ASN A 3 -15.34 -34.88 4.37
CA ASN A 3 -16.45 -34.57 3.47
C ASN A 3 -16.07 -33.50 2.45
N ASN A 4 -16.21 -33.82 1.17
CA ASN A 4 -16.42 -32.84 0.10
C ASN A 4 -17.85 -32.32 0.22
N TYR A 5 -18.03 -31.05 0.56
CA TYR A 5 -19.32 -30.37 0.37
C TYR A 5 -19.24 -29.59 -0.94
N PHE A 6 -19.68 -30.21 -2.03
CA PHE A 6 -20.21 -29.51 -3.19
C PHE A 6 -21.71 -29.31 -2.96
N ARG A 7 -22.19 -28.07 -3.00
CA ARG A 7 -23.60 -27.75 -3.25
C ARG A 7 -23.67 -26.68 -4.32
N GLY A 8 -24.13 -27.08 -5.50
CA GLY A 8 -24.43 -26.17 -6.59
C GLY A 8 -25.78 -25.49 -6.43
N LEU A 9 -25.96 -24.40 -7.18
CA LEU A 9 -27.25 -24.01 -7.73
C LEU A 9 -27.01 -23.32 -9.09
N ASP A 10 -27.89 -23.61 -10.05
CA ASP A 10 -27.90 -23.08 -11.42
C ASP A 10 -27.79 -21.55 -11.46
N ILE A 11 -26.78 -21.04 -12.16
CA ILE A 11 -26.71 -19.64 -12.57
C ILE A 11 -26.87 -19.59 -14.09
N MET A 12 -27.95 -18.94 -14.55
CA MET A 12 -28.11 -18.55 -15.95
C MET A 12 -27.07 -17.49 -16.28
N ILE A 13 -25.98 -17.93 -16.89
CA ILE A 13 -24.94 -17.07 -17.44
C ILE A 13 -25.47 -16.46 -18.75
N LYS A 14 -25.77 -15.16 -18.74
CA LYS A 14 -25.82 -14.32 -19.95
C LYS A 14 -24.54 -13.51 -20.08
N THR A 15 -23.40 -14.17 -20.00
CA THR A 15 -22.18 -13.56 -20.53
C THR A 15 -22.18 -13.70 -22.04
N THR A 16 -21.88 -12.60 -22.73
CA THR A 16 -21.13 -12.72 -23.98
C THR A 16 -19.69 -13.06 -23.58
N ILE A 17 -19.45 -14.31 -23.13
CA ILE A 17 -18.09 -14.86 -23.09
C ILE A 17 -17.75 -15.06 -24.56
N GLY A 18 -16.75 -14.32 -25.04
CA GLY A 18 -16.03 -14.71 -26.25
C GLY A 18 -15.32 -16.05 -26.00
N PHE A 19 -16.06 -17.15 -26.02
CA PHE A 19 -15.51 -18.50 -26.05
C PHE A 19 -14.96 -18.71 -27.46
N ALA A 20 -13.71 -18.33 -27.68
CA ALA A 20 -12.93 -18.91 -28.77
C ALA A 20 -12.40 -20.28 -28.32
N LEU A 21 -13.30 -21.25 -28.13
CA LEU A 21 -12.94 -22.67 -28.15
C LEU A 21 -13.05 -23.15 -29.60
N LEU A 22 -12.02 -22.90 -30.41
CA LEU A 22 -11.85 -23.60 -31.69
C LEU A 22 -10.70 -24.59 -31.56
N ALA A 23 -11.04 -25.81 -31.13
CA ALA A 23 -10.16 -26.95 -31.28
C ALA A 23 -10.12 -27.35 -32.77
N THR A 24 -9.28 -26.68 -33.54
CA THR A 24 -8.82 -27.18 -34.84
C THR A 24 -7.31 -27.09 -34.87
N THR A 25 -6.69 -28.27 -34.98
CA THR A 25 -5.26 -28.54 -35.19
C THR A 25 -4.54 -27.44 -35.97
N PHE A 26 -3.71 -26.66 -35.28
CA PHE A 26 -2.59 -25.94 -35.88
C PHE A 26 -1.30 -26.40 -35.21
N LEU A 27 -0.37 -26.85 -36.05
CA LEU A 27 1.01 -27.05 -35.69
C LEU A 27 1.58 -25.76 -35.06
N SER A 28 2.42 -25.95 -34.05
CA SER A 28 3.36 -25.00 -33.45
C SER A 28 3.60 -23.71 -34.24
N SER A 29 2.85 -22.67 -33.92
CA SER A 29 3.42 -21.31 -33.83
C SER A 29 3.27 -20.93 -32.37
N ALA A 30 4.38 -20.53 -31.74
CA ALA A 30 4.45 -20.15 -30.34
C ALA A 30 3.20 -19.36 -29.93
N ALA A 31 2.58 -19.75 -28.81
CA ALA A 31 1.76 -18.80 -28.07
C ALA A 31 2.61 -17.54 -27.94
N SER A 32 2.20 -16.44 -28.55
CA SER A 32 2.81 -15.15 -28.26
C SER A 32 2.53 -14.93 -26.78
N ALA A 33 3.52 -15.22 -25.93
CA ALA A 33 3.49 -14.85 -24.54
C ALA A 33 3.17 -13.36 -24.53
N PHE A 34 2.14 -12.97 -23.78
CA PHE A 34 1.91 -11.56 -23.54
C PHE A 34 3.07 -11.11 -22.65
N ASP A 35 4.10 -10.54 -23.27
CA ASP A 35 5.27 -10.00 -22.61
C ASP A 35 5.06 -8.48 -22.47
N ILE A 36 4.94 -7.99 -21.24
CA ILE A 36 5.10 -6.57 -20.96
C ILE A 36 6.55 -6.20 -21.32
N THR A 37 6.70 -5.31 -22.29
CA THR A 37 8.04 -4.87 -22.71
C THR A 37 8.61 -3.89 -21.68
N THR A 38 9.91 -3.60 -21.78
CA THR A 38 10.51 -2.54 -20.94
C THR A 38 9.89 -1.20 -21.29
N ASP A 39 9.64 -0.95 -22.57
CA ASP A 39 9.09 0.32 -23.06
C ASP A 39 7.69 0.56 -22.50
N ASP A 40 6.84 -0.48 -22.45
CA ASP A 40 5.49 -0.39 -21.84
C ASP A 40 5.57 0.02 -20.36
N LEU A 41 6.51 -0.56 -19.59
CA LEU A 41 6.72 -0.20 -18.17
C LEU A 41 7.28 1.20 -18.03
N LEU A 42 8.27 1.57 -18.85
CA LEU A 42 8.86 2.90 -18.81
C LEU A 42 7.83 3.97 -19.15
N GLU A 43 6.92 3.75 -20.10
CA GLU A 43 5.83 4.67 -20.40
C GLU A 43 4.96 4.92 -19.16
N LYS A 44 4.55 3.84 -18.48
CA LYS A 44 3.75 3.92 -17.25
C LYS A 44 4.48 4.66 -16.12
N LEU A 45 5.76 4.35 -15.91
CA LEU A 45 6.60 4.98 -14.90
C LEU A 45 6.89 6.48 -15.20
N SER A 46 7.07 6.81 -16.48
CA SER A 46 7.48 8.15 -16.96
C SER A 46 6.40 9.22 -16.84
N ASN A 47 5.16 8.86 -16.49
CA ASN A 47 4.11 9.80 -16.11
C ASN A 47 4.36 10.48 -14.75
N SER A 48 5.55 10.28 -14.17
CA SER A 48 5.94 10.87 -12.90
C SER A 48 6.58 12.26 -13.07
N PRO A 49 5.88 13.38 -12.78
CA PRO A 49 6.50 14.69 -12.84
C PRO A 49 7.73 14.73 -11.94
N ASN A 50 8.82 15.32 -12.41
CA ASN A 50 10.05 15.50 -11.64
C ASN A 50 10.77 14.20 -11.24
N VAL A 51 10.41 13.06 -11.85
CA VAL A 51 11.10 11.78 -11.64
C VAL A 51 11.40 11.15 -13.01
N SER A 52 12.66 10.83 -13.26
CA SER A 52 13.08 10.07 -14.45
C SER A 52 13.38 8.63 -14.07
N TRP A 53 13.20 7.72 -15.03
CA TRP A 53 13.39 6.28 -14.85
C TRP A 53 14.39 5.71 -15.86
N GLU A 54 15.20 4.76 -15.42
CA GLU A 54 16.15 4.01 -16.26
C GLU A 54 16.13 2.53 -15.86
N GLU A 55 16.05 1.62 -16.84
CA GLU A 55 16.24 0.19 -16.57
C GLU A 55 17.70 -0.08 -16.19
N VAL A 56 17.91 -0.81 -15.10
CA VAL A 56 19.23 -1.19 -14.58
C VAL A 56 19.33 -2.71 -14.41
N GLY A 57 20.55 -3.22 -14.22
CA GLY A 57 20.79 -4.65 -13.99
C GLY A 57 20.44 -5.11 -12.57
N GLU A 58 20.29 -6.43 -12.39
CA GLU A 58 20.06 -7.06 -11.08
C GLU A 58 21.17 -6.73 -10.06
N ASP A 59 22.39 -6.44 -10.53
CA ASP A 59 23.50 -6.01 -9.67
C ASP A 59 23.21 -4.74 -8.87
N LYS A 60 22.15 -4.00 -9.24
CA LYS A 60 21.69 -2.77 -8.59
C LYS A 60 20.47 -2.93 -7.68
N LYS A 61 19.95 -4.15 -7.51
CA LYS A 61 18.67 -4.40 -6.81
C LYS A 61 18.59 -3.92 -5.36
N ASP A 62 19.72 -3.77 -4.69
CA ASP A 62 19.81 -3.37 -3.27
C ASP A 62 20.07 -1.85 -3.10
N GLU A 63 20.17 -1.08 -4.20
CA GLU A 63 20.28 0.38 -4.14
C GLU A 63 18.93 1.02 -3.75
N THR A 64 18.96 2.07 -2.93
CA THR A 64 17.75 2.68 -2.33
C THR A 64 16.83 3.38 -3.34
N ASP A 65 17.38 3.72 -4.50
CA ASP A 65 16.71 4.38 -5.62
C ASP A 65 16.35 3.40 -6.75
N VAL A 66 16.45 2.09 -6.50
CA VAL A 66 16.09 1.04 -7.45
C VAL A 66 14.87 0.28 -6.95
N ILE A 67 13.90 0.09 -7.85
CA ILE A 67 12.73 -0.75 -7.62
C ILE A 67 12.83 -2.04 -8.42
N ALA A 68 12.23 -3.09 -7.90
CA ALA A 68 12.02 -4.34 -8.63
C ALA A 68 10.54 -4.41 -9.08
N VAL A 69 10.32 -4.75 -10.34
CA VAL A 69 9.00 -5.07 -10.89
C VAL A 69 9.01 -6.52 -11.30
N ASN A 70 8.24 -7.34 -10.60
CA ASN A 70 8.05 -8.74 -10.92
C ASN A 70 6.98 -8.87 -12.01
N LEU A 71 7.33 -9.53 -13.09
CA LEU A 71 6.53 -9.72 -14.29
C LEU A 71 6.21 -11.21 -14.48
N PRO A 72 5.25 -11.53 -15.37
CA PRO A 72 4.99 -12.90 -15.74
C PRO A 72 6.24 -13.67 -16.19
N ASN A 73 6.19 -15.01 -16.09
CA ASN A 73 7.25 -15.92 -16.53
C ASN A 73 8.58 -15.78 -15.74
N ASP A 74 8.50 -15.50 -14.44
CA ASP A 74 9.66 -15.37 -13.53
C ASP A 74 10.66 -14.30 -13.99
N GLN A 75 10.17 -13.24 -14.64
CA GLN A 75 10.98 -12.10 -15.05
C GLN A 75 10.92 -11.01 -13.98
N THR A 76 12.07 -10.55 -13.52
CA THR A 76 12.17 -9.35 -12.69
C THR A 76 12.95 -8.29 -13.47
N LYS A 77 12.38 -7.09 -13.56
CA LYS A 77 13.07 -5.92 -14.09
C LYS A 77 13.38 -4.94 -12.98
N TYR A 78 14.50 -4.23 -13.11
CA TYR A 78 14.94 -3.27 -12.12
C TYR A 78 14.98 -1.89 -12.75
N PHE A 79 14.41 -0.91 -12.06
CA PHE A 79 14.38 0.46 -12.54
C PHE A 79 14.93 1.40 -11.48
N ARG A 80 15.92 2.21 -11.86
CA ARG A 80 16.38 3.31 -11.04
C ARG A 80 15.49 4.52 -11.29
N TYR A 81 15.08 5.20 -10.22
CA TYR A 81 14.46 6.51 -10.32
C TYR A 81 15.40 7.63 -9.90
N THR A 82 15.28 8.80 -10.52
CA THR A 82 16.02 10.00 -10.13
C THR A 82 15.05 11.16 -9.97
N TYR A 83 15.00 11.71 -8.75
CA TYR A 83 14.22 12.89 -8.45
C TYR A 83 14.97 14.16 -8.90
N SER A 84 14.24 15.04 -9.59
CA SER A 84 14.72 16.37 -10.00
C SER A 84 13.89 17.43 -9.28
N LYS A 85 14.52 18.17 -8.36
CA LYS A 85 13.84 19.26 -7.65
C LYS A 85 13.24 20.28 -8.64
N PRO A 86 11.95 20.61 -8.55
CA PRO A 86 11.36 21.63 -9.41
C PRO A 86 12.03 23.00 -9.25
N ASP A 87 12.00 23.78 -10.33
CA ASP A 87 12.49 25.15 -10.33
C ASP A 87 11.68 26.02 -9.36
N GLY A 88 12.37 26.91 -8.66
CA GLY A 88 11.74 27.78 -7.65
C GLY A 88 11.33 27.09 -6.35
N TYR A 89 11.41 25.76 -6.26
CA TYR A 89 11.08 25.07 -5.00
C TYR A 89 12.20 25.22 -3.97
N GLU A 90 11.81 25.54 -2.74
CA GLU A 90 12.68 25.62 -1.56
C GLU A 90 12.75 24.26 -0.85
N VAL A 91 13.96 23.78 -0.55
CA VAL A 91 14.15 22.56 0.24
C VAL A 91 14.02 22.88 1.73
N ILE A 92 13.05 22.24 2.39
CA ILE A 92 12.81 22.31 3.81
C ILE A 92 13.31 21.02 4.47
N THR A 93 14.44 21.14 5.16
CA THR A 93 14.99 20.11 6.03
C THR A 93 15.19 20.70 7.42
N LYS A 94 14.63 20.05 8.43
CA LYS A 94 14.80 20.43 9.84
C LYS A 94 15.66 19.42 10.58
N PRO A 95 16.39 19.83 11.63
CA PRO A 95 17.00 18.89 12.56
C PRO A 95 15.97 17.89 13.08
N GLU A 96 16.41 16.67 13.38
CA GLU A 96 15.54 15.65 13.94
C GLU A 96 14.84 16.15 15.23
N LEU A 97 13.50 16.04 15.26
CA LEU A 97 12.72 16.28 16.47
C LEU A 97 12.70 15.00 17.31
N MET A 98 13.53 14.97 18.34
CA MET A 98 13.52 13.91 19.35
C MET A 98 12.48 14.23 20.43
N LEU A 99 11.36 13.52 20.41
CA LEU A 99 10.29 13.68 21.38
C LEU A 99 10.69 13.09 22.74
N PRO A 100 10.15 13.64 23.85
CA PRO A 100 10.46 13.16 25.18
C PRO A 100 10.04 11.69 25.35
N THR A 101 10.84 10.92 26.08
CA THR A 101 10.50 9.54 26.43
C THR A 101 9.29 9.52 27.36
N ILE A 102 8.30 8.70 27.02
CA ILE A 102 7.15 8.42 27.88
C ILE A 102 7.42 7.11 28.63
N THR A 103 7.18 7.11 29.94
CA THR A 103 7.31 5.94 30.82
C THR A 103 5.96 5.66 31.45
N ASP A 104 5.45 4.43 31.30
CA ASP A 104 4.17 3.97 31.88
C ASP A 104 3.06 5.04 31.79
N PRO A 105 2.60 5.39 30.57
CA PRO A 105 1.61 6.46 30.39
C PRO A 105 0.40 6.22 31.28
N SER A 106 -0.06 7.24 31.99
CA SER A 106 -1.17 7.12 32.95
C SER A 106 -2.55 7.05 32.28
N GLU A 107 -2.66 7.58 31.07
CA GLU A 107 -3.88 7.56 30.27
C GLU A 107 -3.87 6.40 29.28
N GLN A 108 -5.07 5.92 28.93
CA GLN A 108 -5.22 4.87 27.93
C GLN A 108 -4.58 5.25 26.59
N ASN A 109 -4.69 6.52 26.19
CA ASN A 109 -4.09 7.04 24.97
C ASN A 109 -3.34 8.33 25.29
N THR A 110 -2.03 8.33 25.06
CA THR A 110 -1.16 9.51 25.14
C THR A 110 -0.73 9.91 23.74
N TYR A 111 -0.62 11.21 23.46
CA TYR A 111 -0.31 11.74 22.13
C TYR A 111 0.92 12.65 22.17
N GLN A 112 1.80 12.46 21.19
CA GLN A 112 2.89 13.37 20.88
C GLN A 112 2.77 13.79 19.42
N THR A 113 2.72 15.09 19.19
CA THR A 113 2.65 15.65 17.84
C THR A 113 4.06 15.89 17.33
N GLY A 114 4.35 15.36 16.14
CA GLY A 114 5.56 15.65 15.39
C GLY A 114 5.37 16.87 14.52
N GLY A 115 5.46 16.70 13.20
CA GLY A 115 5.35 17.80 12.25
C GLY A 115 6.53 18.77 12.38
N VAL A 116 7.75 18.25 12.27
CA VAL A 116 8.96 19.03 12.56
C VAL A 116 9.13 20.25 11.63
N ALA A 117 8.60 20.17 10.41
CA ALA A 117 8.58 21.29 9.49
C ALA A 117 7.32 22.15 9.64
N VAL A 118 6.15 21.50 9.80
CA VAL A 118 4.85 22.16 9.99
C VAL A 118 4.07 21.44 11.09
N ASN A 119 3.80 22.14 12.18
CA ASN A 119 2.91 21.68 13.25
C ASN A 119 1.73 22.65 13.35
N ASN A 120 0.56 22.22 12.85
CA ASN A 120 -0.67 22.99 12.82
C ASN A 120 -1.71 22.40 13.80
N PRO A 121 -1.75 22.84 15.07
CA PRO A 121 -2.69 22.31 16.04
C PRO A 121 -4.14 22.72 15.76
N ALA A 122 -5.08 22.09 16.46
CA ALA A 122 -6.50 22.33 16.30
C ALA A 122 -6.89 23.81 16.49
N GLY A 123 -7.79 24.29 15.64
CA GLY A 123 -8.25 25.69 15.63
C GLY A 123 -7.36 26.66 14.87
N ASN A 124 -6.17 26.25 14.43
CA ASN A 124 -5.29 27.10 13.64
C ASN A 124 -5.61 27.04 12.14
N LYS A 125 -5.37 28.16 11.45
CA LYS A 125 -5.38 28.26 9.98
C LYS A 125 -3.95 28.54 9.50
N TYR A 126 -3.32 27.59 8.83
CA TYR A 126 -1.93 27.71 8.37
C TYR A 126 -1.82 28.51 7.06
N GLY A 127 -2.85 28.41 6.20
CA GLY A 127 -2.80 28.91 4.82
C GLY A 127 -2.17 27.90 3.86
N ASP A 128 -1.88 28.34 2.65
CA ASP A 128 -1.31 27.51 1.58
C ASP A 128 0.19 27.25 1.80
N ILE A 129 0.64 26.08 1.34
CA ILE A 129 2.06 25.73 1.26
C ILE A 129 2.42 25.66 -0.21
N THR A 130 3.33 26.50 -0.71
CA THR A 130 3.64 26.55 -2.15
C THR A 130 5.13 26.50 -2.41
N GLY A 131 5.52 25.70 -3.41
CA GLY A 131 6.88 25.61 -3.93
C GLY A 131 7.88 25.09 -2.90
N LYS A 132 7.55 23.97 -2.23
CA LYS A 132 8.42 23.37 -1.21
C LYS A 132 8.84 21.95 -1.58
N VAL A 133 10.00 21.54 -1.07
CA VAL A 133 10.37 20.14 -0.95
C VAL A 133 10.65 19.85 0.50
N PHE A 134 9.75 19.15 1.17
CA PHE A 134 10.02 18.63 2.51
C PHE A 134 10.93 17.41 2.37
N ALA A 135 12.21 17.59 2.67
CA ALA A 135 13.22 16.55 2.51
C ALA A 135 13.85 16.16 3.84
N ASN A 136 13.93 14.85 4.12
CA ASN A 136 14.65 14.29 5.27
C ASN A 136 14.20 14.86 6.64
N ASN A 137 12.93 15.26 6.76
CA ASN A 137 12.40 15.72 8.04
C ASN A 137 12.08 14.51 8.91
N LYS A 138 12.74 14.41 10.07
CA LYS A 138 12.67 13.24 10.94
C LYS A 138 12.09 13.59 12.31
N VAL A 139 11.17 12.75 12.76
CA VAL A 139 10.66 12.74 14.13
C VAL A 139 10.99 11.37 14.75
N SER A 140 11.46 11.37 15.99
CA SER A 140 11.65 10.15 16.77
C SER A 140 11.04 10.26 18.16
N GLY A 141 10.59 9.12 18.70
CA GLY A 141 10.13 9.06 20.09
C GLY A 141 10.41 7.71 20.72
N LYS A 142 10.25 7.65 22.05
CA LYS A 142 10.52 6.46 22.84
C LYS A 142 9.43 6.23 23.88
N LEU A 143 8.96 4.98 23.94
CA LEU A 143 8.04 4.49 24.95
C LEU A 143 8.76 3.43 25.81
N THR A 144 8.72 3.60 27.12
CA THR A 144 9.17 2.60 28.09
C THR A 144 8.07 2.26 29.08
N GLY A 145 8.15 1.11 29.74
CA GLY A 145 7.24 0.77 30.83
C GLY A 145 6.85 -0.69 30.88
N THR A 146 6.31 -1.12 32.02
CA THR A 146 5.99 -2.54 32.29
C THR A 146 4.54 -2.77 32.72
N SER A 147 3.76 -1.70 32.82
CA SER A 147 2.43 -1.74 33.43
C SER A 147 1.40 -1.02 32.57
N SER A 148 0.27 -1.71 32.36
CA SER A 148 -0.95 -1.31 31.63
C SER A 148 -0.84 -1.25 30.11
N TYR A 149 -1.79 -1.87 29.40
CA TYR A 149 -1.96 -1.84 27.93
C TYR A 149 -2.33 -0.43 27.41
N ASN A 150 -1.56 0.58 27.77
CA ASN A 150 -1.77 1.97 27.40
C ASN A 150 -0.99 2.27 26.13
N ASN A 151 -1.51 3.22 25.37
CA ASN A 151 -1.08 3.52 24.02
C ASN A 151 -0.36 4.86 23.98
N LEU A 152 0.79 4.92 23.30
CA LEU A 152 1.40 6.17 22.84
C LEU A 152 1.20 6.30 21.34
N TYR A 153 0.70 7.45 20.91
CA TYR A 153 0.60 7.82 19.50
C TYR A 153 1.61 8.93 19.22
N ILE A 154 2.42 8.72 18.19
CA ILE A 154 3.27 9.76 17.63
C ILE A 154 2.78 10.08 16.22
N LEU A 155 2.58 11.37 15.94
CA LEU A 155 1.77 11.83 14.83
C LEU A 155 2.54 12.79 13.91
N GLY A 156 2.80 12.37 12.67
CA GLY A 156 3.36 13.21 11.61
C GLY A 156 4.88 13.36 11.65
N GLY A 157 5.56 13.05 10.54
CA GLY A 157 6.98 13.36 10.35
C GLY A 157 7.21 14.82 9.97
N ALA A 158 7.06 15.16 8.69
CA ALA A 158 7.24 16.54 8.21
C ALA A 158 6.10 17.46 8.63
N VAL A 159 4.86 16.99 8.48
CA VAL A 159 3.64 17.77 8.69
C VAL A 159 2.73 17.06 9.70
N TYR A 160 2.30 17.80 10.71
CA TYR A 160 1.20 17.45 11.60
C TYR A 160 0.09 18.48 11.42
N ASN A 161 -1.11 18.02 11.11
CA ASN A 161 -2.29 18.87 10.99
C ASN A 161 -3.43 18.37 11.88
N ALA A 162 -3.97 19.27 12.70
CA ALA A 162 -5.26 19.13 13.37
C ALA A 162 -6.16 20.37 13.19
N GLY A 163 -5.65 21.40 12.49
CA GLY A 163 -6.39 22.60 12.10
C GLY A 163 -6.69 22.61 10.59
N GLU A 164 -6.60 23.78 9.98
CA GLU A 164 -6.85 24.00 8.55
C GLU A 164 -5.54 24.37 7.85
N ILE A 165 -5.11 23.56 6.89
CA ILE A 165 -4.08 23.89 5.90
C ILE A 165 -4.80 24.09 4.57
N GLY A 166 -4.41 25.11 3.82
CA GLY A 166 -4.93 25.35 2.48
C GLY A 166 -4.37 24.34 1.47
N ASP A 167 -4.18 24.77 0.23
CA ASP A 167 -3.58 23.92 -0.79
C ASP A 167 -2.08 23.74 -0.54
N ILE A 168 -1.59 22.53 -0.79
CA ILE A 168 -0.18 22.15 -0.68
C ILE A 168 0.35 21.89 -2.08
N THR A 169 1.32 22.68 -2.53
CA THR A 169 2.14 22.42 -3.71
C THR A 169 3.57 22.15 -3.25
N ALA A 170 3.87 20.88 -2.94
CA ALA A 170 5.14 20.47 -2.37
C ALA A 170 5.45 18.98 -2.60
N ASP A 171 6.73 18.66 -2.82
CA ASP A 171 7.20 17.28 -2.82
C ASP A 171 7.63 16.85 -1.41
N PHE A 172 7.43 15.58 -1.09
CA PHE A 172 7.78 14.96 0.20
C PHE A 172 8.76 13.83 -0.04
N ILE A 173 10.03 14.05 0.33
CA ILE A 173 11.13 13.14 0.03
C ILE A 173 11.78 12.65 1.33
N ASN A 174 11.76 11.34 1.57
CA ASN A 174 12.45 10.69 2.69
C ASN A 174 12.11 11.28 4.08
N ASN A 175 10.89 11.78 4.26
CA ASN A 175 10.45 12.21 5.58
C ASN A 175 10.10 10.97 6.41
N SER A 176 10.36 11.05 7.72
CA SER A 176 10.21 9.88 8.56
C SER A 176 9.68 10.15 9.95
N LEU A 177 8.96 9.14 10.44
CA LEU A 177 8.52 9.03 11.81
C LEU A 177 9.02 7.70 12.40
N THR A 178 9.82 7.78 13.45
CA THR A 178 10.43 6.61 14.08
C THR A 178 10.08 6.48 15.55
N GLY A 179 10.03 5.25 16.04
CA GLY A 179 9.66 4.98 17.43
C GLY A 179 10.39 3.78 17.99
N ILE A 180 10.86 3.90 19.25
CA ILE A 180 11.42 2.78 20.01
C ILE A 180 10.48 2.43 21.16
N GLU A 181 10.14 1.16 21.28
CA GLU A 181 9.38 0.63 22.42
C GLU A 181 10.21 -0.38 23.23
N GLU A 182 10.28 -0.15 24.53
CA GLU A 182 10.85 -1.04 25.53
C GLU A 182 9.78 -1.37 26.58
N GLY A 183 9.07 -2.48 26.44
CA GLY A 183 8.02 -2.80 27.41
C GLY A 183 6.91 -3.70 26.90
N SER A 184 5.74 -3.52 27.51
CA SER A 184 4.47 -4.16 27.13
C SER A 184 3.40 -3.14 26.70
N ASN A 185 3.78 -1.88 26.52
CA ASN A 185 2.88 -0.77 26.18
C ASN A 185 2.83 -0.59 24.66
N SER A 186 1.71 -0.15 24.10
CA SER A 186 1.58 -0.08 22.63
C SER A 186 2.01 1.27 22.07
N LEU A 187 2.88 1.22 21.06
CA LEU A 187 3.37 2.40 20.34
C LEU A 187 2.83 2.43 18.91
N TYR A 188 2.13 3.51 18.58
CA TYR A 188 1.56 3.76 17.26
C TYR A 188 2.25 4.94 16.59
N LEU A 189 2.70 4.72 15.36
CA LEU A 189 3.30 5.76 14.51
C LEU A 189 2.36 6.02 13.34
N ARG A 190 2.02 7.28 13.08
CA ARG A 190 1.05 7.63 12.04
C ARG A 190 1.57 8.77 11.16
N GLY A 191 1.71 8.51 9.86
CA GLY A 191 2.08 9.52 8.86
C GLY A 191 3.57 9.84 8.86
N GLY A 192 4.37 9.12 8.06
CA GLY A 192 5.81 9.38 7.95
C GLY A 192 6.15 10.72 7.29
N ALA A 193 5.32 11.20 6.36
CA ALA A 193 5.40 12.57 5.85
C ALA A 193 4.31 13.47 6.46
N ILE A 194 3.04 13.07 6.33
CA ILE A 194 1.88 13.88 6.72
C ILE A 194 0.98 13.07 7.65
N TYR A 195 0.61 13.69 8.77
CA TYR A 195 -0.54 13.27 9.57
C TYR A 195 -1.62 14.36 9.52
N ASN A 196 -2.85 13.96 9.17
CA ASN A 196 -4.04 14.80 9.23
C ASN A 196 -5.05 14.20 10.21
N SER A 197 -5.32 14.89 11.32
CA SER A 197 -6.24 14.42 12.35
C SER A 197 -7.69 14.47 11.89
N ASP A 198 -8.58 13.84 12.65
CA ASP A 198 -10.04 13.87 12.49
C ASP A 198 -10.64 15.29 12.40
N THR A 199 -10.08 16.26 13.14
CA THR A 199 -10.45 17.68 13.05
C THR A 199 -9.71 18.44 11.95
N GLY A 200 -8.71 17.81 11.33
CA GLY A 200 -7.83 18.40 10.34
C GLY A 200 -8.47 18.50 8.96
N THR A 201 -8.29 19.65 8.32
CA THR A 201 -8.58 19.84 6.89
C THR A 201 -7.31 20.26 6.18
N ILE A 202 -7.02 19.60 5.06
CA ILE A 202 -6.02 20.01 4.08
C ILE A 202 -6.76 20.25 2.76
N GLY A 203 -6.40 21.31 2.04
CA GLY A 203 -6.86 21.52 0.67
C GLY A 203 -6.34 20.45 -0.30
N ASN A 204 -6.17 20.82 -1.56
CA ASN A 204 -5.57 19.93 -2.55
C ASN A 204 -4.07 19.78 -2.28
N ILE A 205 -3.52 18.60 -2.56
CA ILE A 205 -2.09 18.33 -2.51
C ILE A 205 -1.59 18.08 -3.92
N THR A 206 -0.58 18.82 -4.36
CA THR A 206 0.14 18.63 -5.62
C THR A 206 1.62 18.44 -5.34
N GLY A 207 2.13 17.23 -5.57
CA GLY A 207 3.54 16.88 -5.43
C GLY A 207 3.74 15.41 -5.09
N ASN A 208 4.96 14.91 -5.32
CA ASN A 208 5.29 13.51 -5.16
C ASN A 208 5.62 13.15 -3.70
N PHE A 209 5.33 11.90 -3.34
CA PHE A 209 5.73 11.27 -2.09
C PHE A 209 6.73 10.17 -2.41
N ILE A 210 8.01 10.39 -2.08
CA ILE A 210 9.10 9.48 -2.44
C ILE A 210 9.84 9.05 -1.17
N GLY A 211 9.91 7.73 -0.92
CA GLY A 211 10.71 7.16 0.15
C GLY A 211 10.32 7.58 1.57
N ASN A 212 9.11 8.09 1.78
CA ASN A 212 8.66 8.47 3.13
C ASN A 212 8.30 7.22 3.94
N TYR A 213 8.56 7.25 5.24
CA TYR A 213 8.32 6.06 6.05
C TYR A 213 7.96 6.30 7.51
N ALA A 214 7.20 5.36 8.06
CA ALA A 214 7.05 5.20 9.50
C ALA A 214 7.65 3.87 9.95
N SER A 215 8.62 3.91 10.85
CA SER A 215 9.38 2.73 11.25
C SER A 215 9.47 2.56 12.76
N LYS A 216 9.14 1.36 13.22
CA LYS A 216 9.17 1.00 14.62
C LYS A 216 10.31 0.02 14.93
N GLY A 217 11.14 0.38 15.91
CA GLY A 217 12.00 -0.57 16.61
C GLY A 217 11.35 -1.01 17.92
N ALA A 218 11.01 -2.29 18.06
CA ALA A 218 10.60 -2.85 19.34
C ALA A 218 11.46 -4.03 19.75
N VAL A 219 11.62 -4.18 21.06
CA VAL A 219 12.36 -5.29 21.69
C VAL A 219 11.41 -6.42 22.12
N TYR A 220 10.18 -6.07 22.53
CA TYR A 220 9.12 -6.99 22.95
C TYR A 220 7.79 -6.35 22.58
N SER A 221 6.87 -7.05 21.90
CA SER A 221 5.47 -6.58 21.96
C SER A 221 4.40 -7.52 21.39
N VAL A 222 3.15 -7.15 21.71
CA VAL A 222 1.91 -7.94 21.54
C VAL A 222 0.88 -7.31 20.61
N ARG A 223 0.83 -5.98 20.37
CA ARG A 223 -0.27 -5.31 19.60
C ARG A 223 0.04 -3.90 19.04
N ASP A 224 1.06 -3.70 18.20
CA ASP A 224 1.45 -2.33 17.79
C ASP A 224 1.69 -2.15 16.32
N ALA A 225 1.47 -0.93 15.82
CA ALA A 225 1.35 -0.68 14.40
C ALA A 225 1.87 0.70 13.96
N ALA A 226 2.68 0.70 12.90
CA ALA A 226 2.94 1.88 12.08
C ALA A 226 1.90 1.97 10.95
N TYR A 227 1.39 3.17 10.67
CA TYR A 227 0.38 3.40 9.63
C TYR A 227 0.77 4.56 8.72
N GLY A 228 0.65 4.35 7.41
CA GLY A 228 0.81 5.40 6.40
C GLY A 228 2.23 5.96 6.34
N GLY A 229 3.12 5.27 5.62
CA GLY A 229 4.51 5.69 5.48
C GLY A 229 4.65 7.08 4.86
N ALA A 230 3.75 7.43 3.93
CA ALA A 230 3.61 8.81 3.46
C ALA A 230 2.54 9.57 4.24
N ILE A 231 1.27 9.18 4.10
CA ILE A 231 0.11 9.92 4.59
C ILE A 231 -0.71 9.06 5.53
N TYR A 232 -1.07 9.64 6.67
CA TYR A 232 -2.15 9.15 7.51
C TYR A 232 -3.25 10.21 7.62
N ASN A 233 -4.47 9.85 7.23
CA ASN A 233 -5.62 10.74 7.19
C ASN A 233 -6.81 10.20 8.00
N ASP A 234 -7.15 10.89 9.09
CA ASP A 234 -8.43 10.71 9.79
C ASP A 234 -9.42 11.85 9.49
N GLY A 235 -8.95 12.97 8.92
CA GLY A 235 -9.75 14.15 8.60
C GLY A 235 -10.15 14.26 7.13
N THR A 236 -10.13 15.49 6.60
CA THR A 236 -10.42 15.76 5.19
C THR A 236 -9.16 16.22 4.46
N ILE A 237 -8.86 15.58 3.34
CA ILE A 237 -7.91 16.06 2.33
C ILE A 237 -8.69 16.27 1.03
N GLY A 238 -8.39 17.34 0.30
CA GLY A 238 -8.89 17.56 -1.04
C GLY A 238 -8.36 16.52 -2.04
N ASN A 239 -8.19 16.95 -3.29
CA ASN A 239 -7.59 16.08 -4.31
C ASN A 239 -6.08 15.96 -4.09
N ILE A 240 -5.52 14.81 -4.43
CA ILE A 240 -4.09 14.56 -4.41
C ILE A 240 -3.62 14.35 -5.84
N THR A 241 -2.61 15.09 -6.29
CA THR A 241 -1.95 14.93 -7.58
C THR A 241 -0.46 14.72 -7.36
N GLY A 242 0.05 13.53 -7.67
CA GLY A 242 1.45 13.17 -7.49
C GLY A 242 1.63 11.69 -7.21
N ASN A 243 2.83 11.17 -7.48
CA ASN A 243 3.11 9.75 -7.34
C ASN A 243 3.54 9.39 -5.92
N PHE A 244 3.27 8.14 -5.56
CA PHE A 244 3.76 7.52 -4.35
C PHE A 244 4.80 6.47 -4.74
N ILE A 245 6.07 6.75 -4.50
CA ILE A 245 7.19 5.91 -4.94
C ILE A 245 7.96 5.43 -3.71
N GLY A 246 8.02 4.11 -3.51
CA GLY A 246 8.86 3.51 -2.47
C GLY A 246 8.54 3.94 -1.04
N ASN A 247 7.32 4.42 -0.77
CA ASN A 247 6.93 4.76 0.60
C ASN A 247 6.65 3.47 1.38
N TYR A 248 7.01 3.45 2.66
CA TYR A 248 6.93 2.22 3.42
C TYR A 248 6.62 2.37 4.90
N THR A 249 6.12 1.29 5.48
CA THR A 249 6.09 1.11 6.93
C THR A 249 6.82 -0.16 7.33
N SER A 250 7.54 -0.09 8.44
CA SER A 250 8.30 -1.23 8.95
C SER A 250 8.23 -1.37 10.47
N SER A 251 8.39 -2.59 10.95
CA SER A 251 8.38 -2.94 12.38
C SER A 251 9.22 -4.19 12.62
N THR A 252 9.97 -4.23 13.72
CA THR A 252 10.74 -5.43 14.11
C THR A 252 9.87 -6.51 14.77
N THR A 253 8.63 -6.22 15.18
CA THR A 253 7.87 -7.08 16.11
C THR A 253 6.50 -7.56 15.66
N LYS A 254 6.10 -7.36 14.39
CA LYS A 254 5.05 -8.10 13.61
C LYS A 254 4.04 -7.22 12.87
N THR A 255 3.87 -5.95 13.21
CA THR A 255 2.73 -5.18 12.68
C THR A 255 3.12 -3.80 12.16
N ALA A 256 2.94 -3.62 10.86
CA ALA A 256 3.03 -2.37 10.14
C ALA A 256 2.02 -2.44 9.00
N TYR A 257 1.27 -1.36 8.81
CA TYR A 257 0.14 -1.32 7.90
C TYR A 257 0.32 -0.16 6.94
N THR A 258 0.30 -0.52 5.66
CA THR A 258 0.34 0.36 4.51
C THR A 258 1.58 1.22 4.32
N GLY A 259 2.12 1.21 3.11
CA GLY A 259 3.34 1.93 2.77
C GLY A 259 3.09 3.39 2.43
N ALA A 260 2.04 3.70 1.66
CA ALA A 260 1.76 5.06 1.22
C ALA A 260 0.66 5.74 2.05
N ILE A 261 -0.61 5.37 1.86
CA ILE A 261 -1.76 6.11 2.38
C ILE A 261 -2.60 5.23 3.30
N SER A 262 -2.76 5.65 4.55
CA SER A 262 -3.78 5.12 5.47
C SER A 262 -4.89 6.15 5.60
N ASN A 263 -6.11 5.80 5.16
CA ASN A 263 -7.26 6.70 5.16
C ASN A 263 -8.40 6.13 6.01
N SER A 264 -8.76 6.82 7.09
CA SER A 264 -10.01 6.63 7.83
C SER A 264 -10.99 7.79 7.63
N GLY A 265 -10.53 8.90 7.05
CA GLY A 265 -11.31 10.11 6.79
C GLY A 265 -11.83 10.18 5.35
N THR A 266 -11.80 11.39 4.77
CA THR A 266 -12.15 11.64 3.37
C THR A 266 -10.96 12.15 2.58
N ILE A 267 -10.74 11.58 1.40
CA ILE A 267 -9.83 12.09 0.38
C ILE A 267 -10.66 12.32 -0.89
N GLY A 268 -10.39 13.40 -1.61
CA GLY A 268 -10.95 13.64 -2.93
C GLY A 268 -10.40 12.66 -3.98
N ASP A 269 -10.20 13.15 -5.20
CA ASP A 269 -9.58 12.36 -6.26
C ASP A 269 -8.07 12.23 -6.05
N ILE A 270 -7.53 11.06 -6.32
CA ILE A 270 -6.09 10.79 -6.34
C ILE A 270 -5.67 10.60 -7.79
N THR A 271 -4.76 11.42 -8.29
CA THR A 271 -4.15 11.30 -9.61
C THR A 271 -2.64 11.10 -9.46
N GLY A 272 -2.15 9.90 -9.78
CA GLY A 272 -0.74 9.55 -9.68
C GLY A 272 -0.54 8.06 -9.45
N ASN A 273 0.62 7.57 -9.86
CA ASN A 273 0.98 6.17 -9.75
C ASN A 273 1.41 5.80 -8.33
N PHE A 274 1.18 4.54 -7.98
CA PHE A 274 1.69 3.91 -6.77
C PHE A 274 2.72 2.86 -7.18
N ILE A 275 3.98 3.13 -6.88
CA ILE A 275 5.11 2.36 -7.38
C ILE A 275 5.95 1.86 -6.22
N ALA A 276 6.12 0.54 -6.11
CA ALA A 276 6.98 -0.12 -5.12
C ALA A 276 6.75 0.31 -3.65
N ASN A 277 5.53 0.77 -3.33
CA ASN A 277 5.18 1.05 -1.94
C ASN A 277 4.99 -0.27 -1.20
N HIS A 278 5.46 -0.34 0.03
CA HIS A 278 5.47 -1.61 0.73
C HIS A 278 5.31 -1.51 2.24
N THR A 279 4.92 -2.64 2.82
CA THR A 279 4.69 -2.76 4.25
C THR A 279 4.85 -4.21 4.70
N LEU A 280 4.61 -4.48 5.97
CA LEU A 280 4.66 -5.83 6.51
C LEU A 280 3.33 -6.57 6.38
N VAL A 281 2.19 -5.93 6.69
CA VAL A 281 0.93 -6.67 6.90
C VAL A 281 -0.08 -6.44 5.76
N ASN A 282 -0.68 -5.25 5.68
CA ASN A 282 -1.78 -4.96 4.73
C ASN A 282 -1.46 -3.79 3.82
N ALA A 283 -1.82 -3.96 2.55
CA ALA A 283 -1.86 -2.94 1.52
C ALA A 283 -0.54 -2.21 1.32
N GLY A 284 0.36 -2.70 0.46
CA GLY A 284 1.62 -2.01 0.16
C GLY A 284 1.46 -0.51 -0.14
N ALA A 285 0.36 -0.11 -0.78
CA ALA A 285 0.06 1.28 -1.09
C ALA A 285 -1.05 1.90 -0.22
N ILE A 286 -2.28 1.38 -0.28
CA ILE A 286 -3.47 2.08 0.23
C ILE A 286 -4.29 1.20 1.18
N LEU A 287 -4.40 1.62 2.43
CA LEU A 287 -5.36 1.11 3.39
C LEU A 287 -6.52 2.12 3.52
N ASN A 288 -7.68 1.78 2.97
CA ASN A 288 -8.86 2.63 3.00
C ASN A 288 -9.96 2.05 3.89
N GLY A 289 -10.17 2.68 5.06
CA GLY A 289 -11.36 2.51 5.90
C GLY A 289 -12.36 3.66 5.77
N GLY A 290 -11.97 4.76 5.13
CA GLY A 290 -12.79 5.95 4.92
C GLY A 290 -13.41 6.04 3.53
N THR A 291 -13.47 7.26 2.99
CA THR A 291 -13.89 7.52 1.61
C THR A 291 -12.74 8.07 0.79
N ILE A 292 -12.54 7.51 -0.39
CA ILE A 292 -11.75 8.10 -1.47
C ILE A 292 -12.74 8.29 -2.62
N ASN A 293 -12.70 9.44 -3.31
CA ASN A 293 -13.57 9.64 -4.47
C ASN A 293 -13.11 8.72 -5.62
N SER A 294 -12.20 9.16 -6.49
CA SER A 294 -11.63 8.29 -7.52
C SER A 294 -10.12 8.21 -7.45
N ILE A 295 -9.54 7.14 -8.01
CA ILE A 295 -8.10 6.98 -8.18
C ILE A 295 -7.81 6.83 -9.67
N THR A 296 -6.91 7.66 -10.19
CA THR A 296 -6.38 7.56 -11.55
C THR A 296 -4.87 7.42 -11.48
N GLY A 297 -4.35 6.26 -11.87
CA GLY A 297 -2.92 5.94 -11.81
C GLY A 297 -2.66 4.45 -11.71
N ASP A 298 -1.50 4.04 -12.21
CA ASP A 298 -1.09 2.64 -12.21
C ASP A 298 -0.53 2.23 -10.84
N PHE A 299 -0.75 0.96 -10.49
CA PHE A 299 -0.22 0.29 -9.32
C PHE A 299 0.84 -0.72 -9.75
N ILE A 300 2.11 -0.41 -9.52
CA ILE A 300 3.24 -1.18 -10.07
C ILE A 300 4.13 -1.68 -8.93
N GLY A 301 4.23 -3.00 -8.79
CA GLY A 301 5.18 -3.65 -7.90
C GLY A 301 5.01 -3.29 -6.42
N ASN A 302 3.82 -2.87 -5.99
CA ASN A 302 3.56 -2.63 -4.57
C ASN A 302 3.37 -3.97 -3.85
N TYR A 303 3.85 -4.06 -2.62
CA TYR A 303 3.85 -5.34 -1.93
C TYR A 303 3.70 -5.29 -0.42
N THR A 304 3.26 -6.42 0.13
CA THR A 304 3.40 -6.71 1.56
C THR A 304 4.41 -7.82 1.74
N LYS A 305 5.35 -7.67 2.67
CA LYS A 305 6.34 -8.72 2.99
C LYS A 305 6.33 -9.02 4.47
N HIS A 306 5.85 -10.21 4.84
CA HIS A 306 5.80 -10.64 6.23
C HIS A 306 6.62 -11.92 6.47
N SER A 307 7.15 -12.07 7.69
CA SER A 307 7.96 -13.24 8.09
C SER A 307 7.51 -13.93 9.38
N ASN A 308 6.46 -13.46 10.06
CA ASN A 308 6.20 -13.77 11.48
C ASN A 308 4.77 -14.27 11.81
N GLY A 309 4.07 -14.92 10.87
CA GLY A 309 2.83 -15.65 11.18
C GLY A 309 1.49 -14.87 11.24
N VAL A 310 1.41 -13.62 10.80
CA VAL A 310 0.18 -12.80 10.76
C VAL A 310 -0.40 -12.79 9.35
N GLY A 311 -1.74 -12.77 9.24
CA GLY A 311 -2.50 -12.63 7.99
C GLY A 311 -2.11 -11.38 7.19
N SER A 312 -2.18 -11.44 5.86
CA SER A 312 -1.93 -10.29 4.97
C SER A 312 -3.04 -10.16 3.95
N TRP A 313 -3.55 -8.93 3.78
CA TRP A 313 -4.67 -8.65 2.90
C TRP A 313 -4.37 -7.47 2.00
N GLY A 314 -4.50 -7.67 0.69
CA GLY A 314 -4.19 -6.67 -0.33
C GLY A 314 -2.69 -6.47 -0.44
N GLY A 315 -2.04 -6.97 -1.49
CA GLY A 315 -0.62 -6.64 -1.72
C GLY A 315 -0.42 -5.15 -2.01
N THR A 316 -1.45 -4.47 -2.53
CA THR A 316 -1.45 -3.03 -2.81
C THR A 316 -2.56 -2.29 -2.09
N ILE A 317 -3.81 -2.72 -2.25
CA ILE A 317 -4.99 -2.03 -1.72
C ILE A 317 -5.73 -2.96 -0.76
N TYR A 318 -6.02 -2.43 0.42
CA TYR A 318 -7.02 -2.98 1.33
C TYR A 318 -8.13 -1.94 1.45
N ASN A 319 -9.33 -2.29 0.99
CA ASN A 319 -10.49 -1.42 1.08
C ASN A 319 -11.58 -2.04 1.96
N SER A 320 -11.85 -1.42 3.10
CA SER A 320 -13.06 -1.65 3.90
C SER A 320 -14.01 -0.45 3.88
N GLY A 321 -13.60 0.66 3.27
CA GLY A 321 -14.38 1.87 3.09
C GLY A 321 -15.05 1.95 1.72
N THR A 322 -15.13 3.16 1.18
CA THR A 322 -15.65 3.40 -0.18
C THR A 322 -14.57 4.00 -1.07
N ILE A 323 -14.47 3.47 -2.28
CA ILE A 323 -13.78 4.06 -3.42
C ILE A 323 -14.81 4.11 -4.55
N ASP A 324 -15.01 5.26 -5.20
CA ASP A 324 -15.94 5.34 -6.32
C ASP A 324 -15.38 4.62 -7.53
N SER A 325 -14.26 5.08 -8.08
CA SER A 325 -13.63 4.44 -9.23
C SER A 325 -12.12 4.32 -9.11
N ILE A 326 -11.57 3.30 -9.77
CA ILE A 326 -10.14 3.14 -10.00
C ILE A 326 -9.90 3.03 -11.50
N ILE A 327 -9.05 3.87 -12.05
CA ILE A 327 -8.62 3.83 -13.45
C ILE A 327 -7.10 3.69 -13.45
N GLY A 328 -6.61 2.52 -13.87
CA GLY A 328 -5.18 2.21 -13.90
C GLY A 328 -4.90 0.72 -13.79
N ASP A 329 -3.73 0.31 -14.27
CA ASP A 329 -3.32 -1.09 -14.30
C ASP A 329 -2.68 -1.51 -12.98
N PHE A 330 -2.86 -2.79 -12.63
CA PHE A 330 -2.24 -3.45 -11.51
C PHE A 330 -1.19 -4.42 -12.03
N ILE A 331 0.08 -4.08 -11.90
CA ILE A 331 1.20 -4.84 -12.49
C ILE A 331 2.16 -5.32 -11.40
N GLY A 332 2.34 -6.63 -11.28
CA GLY A 332 3.36 -7.22 -10.43
C GLY A 332 3.17 -6.98 -8.92
N ASN A 333 1.96 -6.59 -8.51
CA ASN A 333 1.69 -6.34 -7.10
C ASN A 333 1.49 -7.66 -6.37
N HIS A 334 1.98 -7.73 -5.13
CA HIS A 334 2.02 -9.02 -4.48
C HIS A 334 2.01 -9.05 -2.96
N ILE A 335 1.70 -10.23 -2.44
CA ILE A 335 1.89 -10.60 -1.05
C ILE A 335 2.99 -11.66 -1.00
N ASP A 336 4.10 -11.29 -0.38
CA ASP A 336 5.20 -12.18 -0.02
C ASP A 336 5.03 -12.61 1.44
N SER A 337 4.62 -13.86 1.65
CA SER A 337 4.37 -14.37 3.00
C SER A 337 5.28 -15.54 3.35
N TYR A 338 6.22 -15.30 4.26
CA TYR A 338 7.13 -16.31 4.77
C TYR A 338 6.73 -16.69 6.21
N GLY A 339 6.70 -17.99 6.52
CA GLY A 339 6.47 -18.47 7.90
C GLY A 339 5.06 -18.20 8.45
N MET A 340 4.06 -18.26 7.59
CA MET A 340 2.68 -17.94 7.95
C MET A 340 1.99 -19.10 8.68
N GLY A 341 1.31 -18.81 9.80
CA GLY A 341 0.28 -19.66 10.39
C GLY A 341 -1.16 -19.15 10.15
N ASN A 342 -1.34 -18.16 9.26
CA ASN A 342 -2.60 -17.45 8.97
C ASN A 342 -2.77 -17.20 7.45
N SER A 343 -3.94 -16.75 7.00
CA SER A 343 -4.31 -16.59 5.58
C SER A 343 -3.70 -15.37 4.86
N ALA A 344 -3.53 -15.45 3.54
CA ALA A 344 -3.14 -14.33 2.68
C ALA A 344 -4.17 -14.16 1.55
N GLU A 345 -4.65 -12.94 1.30
CA GLU A 345 -5.74 -12.74 0.33
C GLU A 345 -5.62 -11.45 -0.47
N GLY A 346 -5.93 -11.52 -1.77
CA GLY A 346 -5.88 -10.38 -2.68
C GLY A 346 -4.46 -9.91 -3.00
N GLY A 347 -3.73 -10.60 -3.89
CA GLY A 347 -2.33 -10.24 -4.20
C GLY A 347 -2.13 -8.80 -4.69
N ALA A 348 -3.15 -8.20 -5.31
CA ALA A 348 -3.23 -6.75 -5.52
C ALA A 348 -4.27 -6.10 -4.59
N ILE A 349 -5.52 -6.55 -4.64
CA ILE A 349 -6.65 -5.92 -3.96
C ILE A 349 -7.34 -6.90 -3.02
N TYR A 350 -7.52 -6.49 -1.77
CA TYR A 350 -8.53 -7.03 -0.88
C TYR A 350 -9.63 -6.00 -0.65
N ASN A 351 -10.87 -6.34 -0.99
CA ASN A 351 -12.03 -5.48 -0.85
C ASN A 351 -13.08 -6.13 0.06
N SER A 352 -13.35 -5.52 1.21
CA SER A 352 -14.50 -5.81 2.08
C SER A 352 -15.49 -4.65 2.15
N GLY A 353 -15.17 -3.52 1.50
CA GLY A 353 -16.02 -2.35 1.36
C GLY A 353 -16.62 -2.22 -0.04
N THR A 354 -16.72 -1.00 -0.55
CA THR A 354 -17.23 -0.74 -1.90
C THR A 354 -16.15 -0.15 -2.80
N ILE A 355 -15.99 -0.71 -3.99
CA ILE A 355 -15.26 -0.10 -5.10
C ILE A 355 -16.23 -0.09 -6.29
N ASN A 356 -16.88 1.02 -6.64
CA ASN A 356 -17.98 0.95 -7.61
C ASN A 356 -17.50 0.44 -8.99
N SER A 357 -16.36 0.92 -9.46
CA SER A 357 -15.76 0.45 -10.72
C SER A 357 -14.23 0.42 -10.71
N ILE A 358 -13.68 -0.57 -11.41
CA ILE A 358 -12.25 -0.64 -11.74
C ILE A 358 -12.13 -0.76 -13.27
N ILE A 359 -11.33 0.11 -13.87
CA ILE A 359 -10.98 0.08 -15.28
C ILE A 359 -9.46 -0.02 -15.39
N GLY A 360 -8.96 -1.18 -15.80
CA GLY A 360 -7.52 -1.44 -15.91
C GLY A 360 -7.18 -2.92 -15.84
N ASP A 361 -6.00 -3.27 -16.34
CA ASP A 361 -5.53 -4.64 -16.45
C ASP A 361 -4.82 -5.11 -15.17
N PHE A 362 -5.06 -6.37 -14.79
CA PHE A 362 -4.36 -7.05 -13.70
C PHE A 362 -3.35 -8.02 -14.28
N ILE A 363 -2.06 -7.69 -14.18
CA ILE A 363 -0.98 -8.40 -14.86
C ILE A 363 0.07 -8.86 -13.84
N GLY A 364 0.27 -10.18 -13.74
CA GLY A 364 1.34 -10.74 -12.91
C GLY A 364 1.21 -10.47 -11.41
N ASN A 365 0.00 -10.14 -10.91
CA ASN A 365 -0.20 -9.96 -9.47
C ASN A 365 -0.27 -11.30 -8.77
N TYR A 366 0.31 -11.40 -7.57
CA TYR A 366 0.42 -12.70 -6.93
C TYR A 366 0.38 -12.73 -5.41
N ILE A 367 0.14 -13.94 -4.91
CA ILE A 367 0.38 -14.31 -3.51
C ILE A 367 1.38 -15.46 -3.52
N GLN A 368 2.47 -15.32 -2.77
CA GLN A 368 3.44 -16.38 -2.58
C GLN A 368 3.56 -16.71 -1.09
N ASN A 369 3.46 -18.00 -0.76
CA ASN A 369 3.71 -18.50 0.58
C ASN A 369 4.65 -19.72 0.56
N ASP A 370 5.75 -19.61 1.30
CA ASP A 370 6.80 -20.64 1.41
C ASP A 370 6.65 -21.54 2.65
N ASP A 371 5.52 -21.48 3.38
CA ASP A 371 5.25 -22.30 4.55
C ASP A 371 4.29 -23.49 4.28
N SER A 372 4.51 -24.57 5.02
CA SER A 372 3.82 -25.87 4.95
C SER A 372 2.47 -25.91 5.69
N SER A 373 2.12 -24.90 6.49
CA SER A 373 0.91 -24.91 7.34
C SER A 373 -0.42 -24.75 6.55
N SER A 374 -1.56 -25.05 7.18
CA SER A 374 -2.89 -25.21 6.57
C SER A 374 -3.63 -23.90 6.27
N ASN A 375 -2.99 -22.95 5.60
CA ASN A 375 -3.55 -21.62 5.38
C ASN A 375 -4.26 -21.47 4.03
N PHE A 376 -5.22 -20.56 3.98
CA PHE A 376 -5.93 -20.19 2.75
C PHE A 376 -5.16 -19.09 2.03
N MET A 377 -4.95 -19.30 0.73
CA MET A 377 -4.53 -18.23 -0.19
C MET A 377 -5.65 -18.03 -1.20
N LEU A 378 -6.25 -16.85 -1.19
CA LEU A 378 -7.43 -16.55 -1.99
C LEU A 378 -7.20 -15.29 -2.83
N GLY A 379 -7.54 -15.37 -4.11
CA GLY A 379 -7.49 -14.21 -5.01
C GLY A 379 -6.07 -13.74 -5.30
N GLY A 380 -5.36 -14.43 -6.21
CA GLY A 380 -3.99 -14.07 -6.61
C GLY A 380 -3.84 -12.61 -7.08
N ALA A 381 -4.88 -12.04 -7.69
CA ALA A 381 -5.01 -10.60 -7.92
C ALA A 381 -6.01 -9.95 -6.93
N ILE A 382 -7.23 -10.48 -6.86
CA ILE A 382 -8.34 -9.81 -6.15
C ILE A 382 -9.08 -10.79 -5.24
N ARG A 383 -9.35 -10.33 -4.03
CA ARG A 383 -10.31 -10.92 -3.10
C ARG A 383 -11.41 -9.91 -2.78
N ALA A 384 -12.67 -10.29 -3.01
CA ALA A 384 -13.84 -9.53 -2.57
C ALA A 384 -14.58 -10.32 -1.47
N GLU A 385 -14.59 -9.80 -0.24
CA GLU A 385 -15.23 -10.43 0.92
C GLU A 385 -16.39 -9.59 1.46
N GLY A 386 -17.59 -9.80 0.94
CA GLY A 386 -18.76 -9.01 1.33
C GLY A 386 -18.73 -7.58 0.78
N GLY A 387 -17.76 -7.28 -0.07
CA GLY A 387 -17.56 -5.98 -0.70
C GLY A 387 -17.94 -6.01 -2.17
N SER A 388 -18.58 -4.94 -2.65
CA SER A 388 -19.05 -4.87 -4.03
C SER A 388 -18.02 -4.25 -4.97
N MET A 389 -17.93 -4.78 -6.19
CA MET A 389 -17.11 -4.19 -7.26
C MET A 389 -17.52 -4.58 -8.68
N THR A 390 -17.34 -3.65 -9.62
CA THR A 390 -17.44 -3.89 -11.08
C THR A 390 -16.05 -3.73 -11.68
N ILE A 391 -15.65 -4.63 -12.59
CA ILE A 391 -14.29 -4.63 -13.16
C ILE A 391 -14.37 -4.73 -14.68
N SER A 392 -13.63 -3.85 -15.35
CA SER A 392 -13.40 -3.87 -16.79
C SER A 392 -11.90 -3.85 -17.07
N GLY A 393 -11.35 -5.01 -17.45
CA GLY A 393 -9.94 -5.16 -17.78
C GLY A 393 -9.53 -6.62 -17.92
N ASN A 394 -8.30 -6.85 -18.35
CA ASN A 394 -7.72 -8.17 -18.55
C ASN A 394 -7.12 -8.72 -17.26
N PHE A 395 -7.18 -10.04 -17.07
CA PHE A 395 -6.48 -10.73 -15.98
C PHE A 395 -5.44 -11.68 -16.57
N LEU A 396 -4.17 -11.26 -16.54
CA LEU A 396 -3.07 -11.94 -17.20
C LEU A 396 -2.05 -12.41 -16.15
N TYR A 397 -1.77 -13.71 -16.12
CA TYR A 397 -0.71 -14.30 -15.30
C TYR A 397 -0.75 -14.02 -13.79
N ASN A 398 -1.93 -13.71 -13.25
CA ASN A 398 -2.09 -13.58 -11.80
C ASN A 398 -2.12 -14.97 -11.15
N TYR A 399 -1.51 -15.14 -9.97
CA TYR A 399 -1.44 -16.45 -9.33
C TYR A 399 -1.41 -16.41 -7.81
N ALA A 400 -1.77 -17.53 -7.18
CA ALA A 400 -1.54 -17.77 -5.77
C ALA A 400 -0.83 -19.12 -5.63
N VAL A 401 0.39 -19.13 -5.08
CA VAL A 401 1.23 -20.33 -5.02
C VAL A 401 1.63 -20.65 -3.59
N LYS A 402 1.45 -21.93 -3.24
CA LYS A 402 1.95 -22.53 -1.99
C LYS A 402 3.15 -23.41 -2.32
N ASN A 403 4.33 -23.04 -1.81
CA ASN A 403 5.53 -23.86 -1.90
C ASN A 403 5.60 -24.79 -0.69
N ASP A 404 4.81 -25.86 -0.70
CA ASP A 404 4.90 -26.91 0.32
C ASP A 404 5.92 -27.97 -0.13
N THR A 405 6.80 -28.41 0.78
CA THR A 405 7.87 -29.40 0.51
C THR A 405 7.35 -30.77 0.07
N GLN A 406 6.03 -31.00 0.10
CA GLN A 406 5.39 -32.25 -0.33
C GLN A 406 4.50 -32.13 -1.58
N SER A 407 4.16 -30.94 -2.06
CA SER A 407 3.53 -30.77 -3.38
C SER A 407 3.55 -29.31 -3.82
N ILE A 408 4.12 -29.04 -5.00
CA ILE A 408 3.89 -27.79 -5.72
C ILE A 408 2.45 -27.85 -6.25
N GLN A 409 1.47 -27.41 -5.47
CA GLN A 409 0.14 -27.14 -5.99
C GLN A 409 0.10 -25.69 -6.47
N ARG A 410 0.40 -25.50 -7.76
CA ARG A 410 0.05 -24.28 -8.48
C ARG A 410 -1.47 -24.26 -8.62
N HIS A 411 -2.15 -23.67 -7.65
CA HIS A 411 -3.56 -23.36 -7.85
C HIS A 411 -3.62 -22.13 -8.76
N ALA A 412 -4.05 -22.35 -10.01
CA ALA A 412 -4.49 -21.27 -10.89
C ALA A 412 -5.83 -20.69 -10.38
N LEU A 413 -5.85 -20.20 -9.13
CA LEU A 413 -6.93 -19.35 -8.58
C LEU A 413 -6.66 -17.89 -8.97
N GLY A 414 -6.14 -17.67 -10.18
CA GLY A 414 -5.69 -16.38 -10.71
C GLY A 414 -6.82 -15.43 -11.12
N ALA A 415 -8.07 -15.86 -10.94
CA ALA A 415 -9.27 -15.07 -11.16
C ALA A 415 -9.80 -14.50 -9.82
N PRO A 416 -10.60 -13.42 -9.83
CA PRO A 416 -11.23 -12.88 -8.63
C PRO A 416 -11.94 -13.99 -7.83
N TYR A 417 -11.66 -14.07 -6.51
CA TYR A 417 -12.41 -14.93 -5.60
C TYR A 417 -13.48 -14.08 -4.89
N ILE A 418 -14.74 -14.38 -5.20
CA ILE A 418 -15.93 -13.70 -4.69
C ILE A 418 -16.78 -14.74 -3.93
N SER A 419 -17.25 -14.41 -2.73
CA SER A 419 -18.08 -15.33 -1.93
C SER A 419 -19.52 -15.43 -2.50
N GLU A 420 -20.26 -16.48 -2.12
CA GLU A 420 -21.47 -17.03 -2.76
C GLU A 420 -22.70 -16.09 -2.97
N LYS A 421 -22.61 -14.77 -2.76
CA LYS A 421 -23.75 -13.84 -2.81
C LYS A 421 -23.60 -12.64 -3.75
N GLU A 422 -22.52 -12.52 -4.51
CA GLU A 422 -22.25 -11.30 -5.28
C GLU A 422 -22.17 -11.59 -6.79
N THR A 423 -22.73 -10.68 -7.58
CA THR A 423 -22.89 -10.81 -9.04
C THR A 423 -21.84 -9.96 -9.73
N ILE A 424 -21.00 -10.56 -10.58
CA ILE A 424 -20.21 -9.84 -11.58
C ILE A 424 -21.15 -9.54 -12.76
N ILE A 425 -21.29 -8.27 -13.15
CA ILE A 425 -21.99 -7.87 -14.38
C ILE A 425 -20.96 -7.46 -15.42
#